data_AF-A0A3A4P3D4-F1
#
_entry.id   AF-A0A3A4P3D4-F1
#
_cell.length_a   1.000
_cell.length_b   1.000
_cell.length_c   1.000
_cell.angle_alpha   90.00
_cell.angle_beta   90.00
_cell.angle_gamma   90.00
#
_symmetry.space_group_name_H-M   'P 1'
#
loop_
_entity.id
_entity.type
_entity.pdbx_description
1 polymer ?
#
loop_
_entity_poly.entity_id
_entity_poly.type
_entity_poly.pdbx_seq_one_letter_code
_entity_poly.pdbx_strand_id
1 'polypeptide(L)'
;MRRKNIMPDIDRLKDPLPDIFNSLDAAAEFWDSHSVADYEEYLEPVDIEIDIKRRQYEIEVDEESFLVLCNSAKKLRKPVKQLASEILKEKLAAH
;
A
#
# COMPACT_ATOMS: atom_id res chain seq x y z
N MET A 1 19.92 11.18 -14.82
CA MET A 1 20.22 9.80 -14.36
C MET A 1 19.19 9.39 -13.33
N ARG A 2 18.21 8.55 -13.68
CA ARG A 2 17.29 7.95 -12.69
C ARG A 2 17.96 6.68 -12.16
N ARG A 3 18.17 6.62 -10.84
CA ARG A 3 18.61 5.40 -10.15
C ARG A 3 17.46 4.38 -10.26
N LYS A 4 17.66 3.31 -11.02
CA LYS A 4 16.80 2.12 -10.94
C LYS A 4 17.09 1.49 -9.57
N ASN A 5 16.11 1.49 -8.67
CA ASN A 5 16.16 0.61 -7.51
C ASN A 5 16.01 -0.81 -8.05
N ILE A 6 17.15 -1.48 -8.23
CA ILE A 6 17.22 -2.91 -8.47
C ILE A 6 16.95 -3.53 -7.10
N MET A 7 15.71 -3.97 -6.85
CA MET A 7 15.51 -4.96 -5.79
C MET A 7 16.33 -6.18 -6.19
N PRO A 8 17.16 -6.74 -5.29
CA PRO A 8 17.91 -7.93 -5.62
C PRO A 8 16.90 -9.04 -5.90
N ASP A 9 16.93 -9.55 -7.13
CA ASP A 9 16.26 -10.78 -7.51
C ASP A 9 16.98 -11.88 -6.74
N ILE A 10 16.40 -12.22 -5.59
CA ILE A 10 16.83 -13.38 -4.82
C ILE A 10 16.25 -14.53 -5.64
N ASP A 11 17.11 -15.24 -6.37
CA ASP A 11 16.77 -16.48 -7.10
C ASP A 11 16.07 -17.46 -6.15
N ARG A 12 14.77 -17.26 -5.93
CA ARG A 12 13.90 -18.23 -5.31
C ARG A 12 13.71 -19.28 -6.37
N LEU A 13 14.04 -20.52 -6.03
CA LEU A 13 13.68 -21.68 -6.84
C LEU A 13 12.15 -21.66 -6.97
N LYS A 14 11.65 -21.13 -8.09
CA LYS A 14 10.23 -21.09 -8.42
C LYS A 14 9.89 -22.46 -9.00
N ASP A 15 8.83 -23.08 -8.48
CA ASP A 15 8.31 -24.30 -9.09
C ASP A 15 7.86 -23.96 -10.52
N PRO A 16 8.06 -24.85 -11.52
CA PRO A 16 7.64 -24.57 -12.88
C PRO A 16 6.11 -24.45 -12.93
N LEU A 17 5.61 -23.47 -13.70
CA LEU A 17 4.17 -23.34 -13.94
C LEU A 17 3.69 -24.55 -14.76
N PRO A 18 2.68 -25.31 -14.31
CA PRO A 18 2.15 -26.43 -15.08
C PRO A 18 1.47 -25.95 -16.37
N ASP A 19 1.66 -26.67 -17.47
CA ASP A 19 0.97 -26.39 -18.74
C ASP A 19 -0.57 -26.48 -18.59
N ILE A 20 -1.05 -27.39 -17.73
CA ILE A 20 -2.47 -27.61 -17.44
C ILE A 20 -2.61 -27.98 -15.96
N PHE A 21 -3.60 -27.38 -15.29
CA PHE A 21 -4.04 -27.84 -13.96
C PHE A 21 -5.08 -28.95 -14.11
N ASN A 22 -4.92 -30.03 -13.35
CA ASN A 22 -5.83 -31.18 -13.39
C ASN A 22 -7.23 -30.85 -12.84
N SER A 23 -7.37 -29.79 -12.04
CA SER A 23 -8.63 -29.28 -11.51
C SER A 23 -8.49 -27.81 -11.07
N LEU A 24 -9.61 -27.14 -10.79
CA LEU A 24 -9.61 -25.81 -10.18
C LEU A 24 -9.00 -25.82 -8.78
N ASP A 25 -9.27 -26.87 -7.99
CA ASP A 25 -8.70 -27.01 -6.64
C ASP A 25 -7.17 -27.10 -6.68
N ALA A 26 -6.62 -27.85 -7.63
CA ALA A 26 -5.17 -27.94 -7.83
C ALA A 26 -4.56 -26.58 -8.23
N ALA A 27 -5.28 -25.77 -9.01
CA ALA A 27 -4.84 -24.42 -9.36
C ALA A 27 -4.87 -23.50 -8.14
N ALA A 28 -5.91 -23.60 -7.31
CA ALA A 28 -6.03 -22.81 -6.08
C ALA A 28 -4.92 -23.16 -5.09
N GLU A 29 -4.68 -24.45 -4.83
CA GLU A 29 -3.59 -24.93 -3.95
C GLU A 29 -2.21 -24.44 -4.41
N PHE A 30 -1.98 -24.39 -5.72
CA PHE A 30 -0.75 -23.83 -6.28
C PHE A 30 -0.62 -22.33 -5.97
N TRP A 31 -1.65 -21.53 -6.25
CA TRP A 31 -1.62 -20.07 -6.05
C TRP A 31 -1.71 -19.61 -4.60
N ASP A 32 -2.12 -20.47 -3.66
CA ASP A 32 -2.06 -20.16 -2.23
C ASP A 32 -0.62 -19.98 -1.73
N SER A 33 0.35 -20.61 -2.41
CA SER A 33 1.78 -20.56 -2.06
C SER A 33 2.65 -19.78 -3.05
N HIS A 34 2.11 -19.44 -4.23
CA HIS A 34 2.84 -18.81 -5.32
C HIS A 34 2.31 -17.41 -5.65
N SER A 35 3.20 -16.49 -6.04
CA SER A 35 2.79 -15.17 -6.52
C SER A 35 2.72 -15.16 -8.04
N VAL A 36 1.67 -14.58 -8.62
CA VAL A 36 1.58 -14.37 -10.08
C VAL A 36 2.74 -13.53 -10.61
N ALA A 37 3.27 -12.61 -9.78
CA ALA A 37 4.43 -11.80 -10.14
C ALA A 37 5.72 -12.62 -10.34
N ASP A 38 5.78 -13.84 -9.81
CA ASP A 38 6.93 -14.72 -10.00
C ASP A 38 6.98 -15.32 -11.42
N TYR A 39 5.88 -15.25 -12.19
CA TYR A 39 5.70 -15.87 -13.50
C TYR A 39 5.49 -14.82 -14.60
N GLU A 40 6.15 -13.66 -14.51
CA GLU A 40 6.00 -12.53 -15.43
C GLU A 40 6.22 -12.88 -16.90
N GLU A 41 7.07 -13.87 -17.20
CA GLU A 41 7.33 -14.36 -18.56
C GLU A 41 6.10 -14.96 -19.27
N TYR A 42 5.08 -15.38 -18.50
CA TYR A 42 3.81 -15.90 -19.01
C TYR A 42 2.70 -14.84 -19.05
N LEU A 43 2.99 -13.60 -18.65
CA LEU A 43 2.01 -12.51 -18.60
C LEU A 43 2.17 -11.58 -19.80
N GLU A 44 1.04 -11.09 -20.30
CA GLU A 44 1.02 -10.04 -21.30
C GLU A 44 0.94 -8.66 -20.62
N PRO A 45 1.67 -7.64 -21.10
CA PRO A 45 1.56 -6.30 -20.54
C PRO A 45 0.16 -5.72 -20.81
N VAL A 46 -0.49 -5.26 -19.75
CA VAL A 46 -1.81 -4.60 -19.83
C VAL A 46 -1.69 -3.21 -19.18
N ASP A 47 -2.22 -2.20 -19.88
CA ASP A 47 -2.37 -0.86 -19.33
C ASP A 47 -3.52 -0.83 -18.33
N ILE A 48 -3.21 -0.62 -17.05
CA ILE A 48 -4.21 -0.50 -15.98
C ILE A 48 -4.12 0.91 -15.40
N GLU A 49 -5.23 1.65 -15.46
CA GLU A 49 -5.38 2.92 -14.76
C GLU A 49 -6.00 2.70 -13.38
N ILE A 50 -5.19 2.81 -12.33
CA ILE A 50 -5.65 2.69 -10.94
C ILE A 50 -5.81 4.10 -10.36
N ASP A 51 -7.05 4.59 -10.31
CA ASP A 51 -7.36 5.87 -9.65
C ASP A 51 -7.70 5.65 -8.16
N ILE A 52 -6.70 5.79 -7.30
CA ILE A 52 -6.88 5.75 -5.84
C ILE A 52 -7.44 7.11 -5.37
N LYS A 53 -8.76 7.29 -5.48
CA LYS A 53 -9.47 8.50 -5.02
C LYS A 53 -9.56 8.60 -3.50
N ARG A 54 -8.47 8.92 -2.81
CA ARG A 54 -8.53 9.34 -1.41
C ARG A 54 -8.74 10.85 -1.35
N ARG A 55 -9.95 11.31 -1.00
CA ARG A 55 -10.22 12.74 -0.83
C ARG A 55 -9.32 13.31 0.27
N GLN A 56 -8.46 14.24 -0.08
CA GLN A 56 -7.63 15.01 0.84
C GLN A 56 -8.23 16.41 0.92
N TYR A 57 -8.44 16.89 2.14
CA TYR A 57 -8.89 18.25 2.41
C TYR A 57 -7.76 18.96 3.13
N GLU A 58 -7.43 20.17 2.67
CA GLU A 58 -6.42 21.03 3.27
C GLU A 58 -7.10 22.19 3.98
N ILE A 59 -6.56 22.54 5.15
CA ILE A 59 -6.98 23.69 5.93
C ILE A 59 -5.73 24.44 6.36
N GLU A 60 -5.81 25.76 6.40
CA GLU A 60 -4.76 26.58 7.00
C GLU A 60 -4.84 26.47 8.53
N VAL A 61 -3.67 26.35 9.16
CA VAL A 61 -3.49 26.33 10.61
C VAL A 61 -2.32 27.24 10.96
N ASP A 62 -2.35 27.85 12.14
CA ASP A 62 -1.22 28.65 12.60
C ASP A 62 0.01 27.77 12.91
N GLU A 63 1.19 28.38 12.87
CA GLU A 63 2.47 27.69 13.04
C GLU A 63 2.57 26.98 14.39
N GLU A 64 2.12 27.63 15.48
CA GLU A 64 2.20 27.08 16.82
C GLU A 64 1.36 25.81 16.95
N SER A 65 0.10 25.86 16.51
CA SER A 65 -0.81 24.71 16.46
C SER A 65 -0.22 23.57 15.64
N PHE A 66 0.38 23.85 14.48
CA PHE A 66 0.97 22.83 13.63
C PHE A 66 2.18 22.15 14.29
N LEU A 67 3.07 22.92 14.92
CA LEU A 67 4.24 22.39 15.63
C LEU A 67 3.84 21.51 16.82
N VAL A 68 2.85 21.95 17.60
CA VAL A 68 2.31 21.18 18.73
C VAL A 68 1.68 19.87 18.26
N LEU A 69 0.89 19.92 17.18
CA LEU A 69 0.30 18.74 16.56
C LEU A 69 1.37 17.75 16.11
N CYS A 70 2.43 18.21 15.45
CA CYS A 70 3.53 17.37 14.98
C CYS A 70 4.27 16.68 16.14
N ASN A 71 4.57 17.42 17.21
CA ASN A 71 5.22 16.86 18.39
C ASN A 71 4.34 15.82 19.09
N SER A 72 3.04 16.07 19.16
CA SER A 72 2.07 15.14 19.74
C SER A 72 1.94 13.87 18.90
N ALA A 73 1.85 14.00 17.57
CA ALA A 73 1.79 12.89 16.63
C ALA A 73 3.03 11.97 16.75
N LYS A 74 4.23 12.56 16.87
CA LYS A 74 5.48 11.82 17.11
C LYS A 74 5.44 11.02 18.41
N LYS A 75 5.04 11.65 19.52
CA LYS A 75 4.91 10.99 20.84
C LYS A 75 3.91 9.83 20.80
N LEU A 76 2.81 10.00 20.08
CA LEU A 76 1.76 8.99 19.93
C LEU A 76 2.06 7.95 18.84
N ARG A 77 3.17 8.09 18.11
CA ARG A 77 3.54 7.26 16.95
C ARG A 77 2.41 7.13 15.92
N LYS A 78 1.69 8.23 15.69
CA LYS A 78 0.60 8.34 14.72
C LYS A 78 0.96 9.31 13.58
N PRO A 79 0.44 9.12 12.37
CA PRO A 79 0.49 10.13 11.32
C PRO A 79 -0.18 11.44 11.76
N VAL A 80 0.42 12.59 11.44
CA VAL A 80 -0.12 13.93 11.77
C VAL A 80 -1.58 14.08 11.31
N LYS A 81 -1.88 13.68 10.07
CA LYS A 81 -3.24 13.70 9.49
C LYS A 81 -4.26 12.87 10.29
N GLN A 82 -3.81 11.75 10.86
CA GLN A 82 -4.67 10.89 11.66
C GLN A 82 -5.00 11.57 12.98
N LEU A 83 -3.97 12.08 13.67
CA LEU A 83 -4.16 12.80 14.93
C LEU A 83 -5.04 14.05 14.75
N ALA A 84 -4.81 14.84 13.69
CA ALA A 84 -5.64 15.99 13.36
C ALA A 84 -7.11 15.60 13.18
N SER A 85 -7.37 14.55 12.40
CA SER A 85 -8.74 14.05 12.17
C SER A 85 -9.41 13.54 13.44
N GLU A 86 -8.67 12.88 14.32
CA GLU A 86 -9.16 12.39 15.62
C GLU A 86 -9.57 13.58 16.52
N ILE A 87 -8.70 14.59 16.66
CA ILE A 87 -8.97 15.80 17.45
C ILE A 87 -10.19 16.54 16.90
N LEU A 88 -10.26 16.76 15.59
CA LEU A 88 -11.39 17.44 14.96
C LEU A 88 -12.71 16.69 15.22
N LYS A 89 -12.71 15.35 15.09
CA LYS A 89 -13.89 14.53 15.39
C LYS A 89 -14.30 14.64 16.85
N GLU A 90 -13.37 14.55 17.78
CA GLU A 90 -13.65 14.63 19.22
C GLU A 90 -14.28 15.99 19.58
N LYS A 91 -13.74 17.09 19.06
CA LYS A 91 -14.21 18.44 19.40
C LYS A 91 -15.49 18.83 18.67
N LEU A 92 -15.70 18.38 17.44
CA LEU A 92 -16.87 18.72 16.64
C LEU A 92 -18.07 17.80 16.93
N ALA A 93 -17.87 16.58 17.42
CA ALA A 93 -18.96 15.70 17.83
C ALA A 93 -19.60 16.10 19.18
N ALA A 94 -18.94 16.98 19.94
CA ALA A 94 -19.43 17.49 21.22
C ALA A 94 -20.37 18.70 21.07
N HIS A 95 -20.86 18.99 19.86
CA HIS A 95 -21.79 20.08 19.53
C HIS A 95 -22.98 19.53 18.73
#